data_AF-A0AAE5GVC8-F1
#
_entry.id   AF-A0AAE5GVC8-F1
#
_cell.length_a   1.000
_cell.length_b   1.000
_cell.length_c   1.000
_cell.angle_alpha   90.00
_cell.angle_beta   90.00
_cell.angle_gamma   90.00
#
_symmetry.space_group_name_H-M   'P 1'
#
loop_
_entity.id
_entity.type
_entity.pdbx_description
1 polymer ?
#
loop_
_entity_poly.entity_id
_entity_poly.type
_entity_poly.pdbx_seq_one_letter_code
_entity_poly.pdbx_strand_id
1 'polypeptide(L)'
;MARKQLFVIAAEISAELNRGVLIAKQLQLVASNARALALRAGESAAGFHPITDSIDELVRLTLNASSSINLKAQRLSKIATAEARSRTVLNHFETVYTRSQGAVYLHSLDATRSRCFEEAEQLSQTFVQDSKELSTLLNTLHSELRVALIISTLLSVEASQVEERFKGQLNSIADSVQESAEAIRSHVLQSLKLFSLFE
;
A
#
# COMPACT_ATOMS: atom_id res chain seq x y z
N MET A 1 -21.00 -14.96 10.57
CA MET A 1 -20.41 -13.89 9.72
C MET A 1 -20.03 -14.51 8.39
N ALA A 2 -20.51 -13.97 7.27
CA ALA A 2 -20.14 -14.48 5.95
C ALA A 2 -18.64 -14.26 5.73
N ARG A 3 -17.90 -15.34 5.41
CA ARG A 3 -16.47 -15.26 5.06
C ARG A 3 -16.37 -14.39 3.81
N LYS A 4 -15.92 -13.15 3.97
CA LYS A 4 -15.79 -12.19 2.87
C LYS A 4 -14.85 -12.81 1.83
N GLN A 5 -15.27 -12.82 0.57
CA GLN A 5 -14.51 -13.49 -0.48
C GLN A 5 -13.15 -12.80 -0.64
N LEU A 6 -12.07 -13.59 -0.74
CA LEU A 6 -10.68 -13.12 -0.75
C LEU A 6 -10.42 -11.95 -1.71
N PHE A 7 -11.06 -11.96 -2.87
CA PHE A 7 -10.92 -10.89 -3.86
C PHE A 7 -11.53 -9.55 -3.41
N VAL A 8 -12.58 -9.55 -2.59
CA VAL A 8 -13.20 -8.31 -2.06
C VAL A 8 -12.23 -7.63 -1.10
N ILE A 9 -11.59 -8.41 -0.23
CA ILE A 9 -10.59 -7.89 0.72
C ILE A 9 -9.36 -7.37 -0.05
N ALA A 10 -8.88 -8.12 -1.05
CA ALA A 10 -7.75 -7.68 -1.89
C ALA A 10 -8.06 -6.37 -2.66
N ALA A 11 -9.31 -6.20 -3.11
CA ALA A 11 -9.76 -4.96 -3.74
C ALA A 11 -9.82 -3.78 -2.74
N GLU A 12 -10.30 -4.02 -1.51
CA GLU A 12 -10.32 -3.01 -0.44
C GLU A 12 -8.90 -2.57 -0.05
N ILE A 13 -7.98 -3.52 0.10
CA ILE A 13 -6.56 -3.23 0.35
C ILE A 13 -6.00 -2.36 -0.79
N SER A 14 -6.24 -2.75 -2.05
CA SER A 14 -5.78 -1.96 -3.21
C SER A 14 -6.34 -0.53 -3.19
N ALA A 15 -7.61 -0.36 -2.79
CA ALA A 15 -8.24 0.95 -2.69
C ALA A 15 -7.63 1.81 -1.56
N GLU A 16 -7.40 1.24 -0.38
CA GLU A 16 -6.77 1.95 0.73
C GLU A 16 -5.33 2.39 0.40
N LEU A 17 -4.57 1.54 -0.29
CA LEU A 17 -3.20 1.86 -0.68
C LEU A 17 -3.13 2.94 -1.75
N ASN A 18 -4.07 2.93 -2.70
CA ASN A 18 -4.17 3.99 -3.69
C ASN A 18 -4.48 5.35 -3.05
N ARG A 19 -5.25 5.39 -1.94
CA ARG A 19 -5.45 6.63 -1.17
C ARG A 19 -4.14 7.11 -0.54
N GLY A 20 -3.36 6.21 0.05
CA GLY A 20 -2.02 6.52 0.59
C GLY A 20 -1.08 7.14 -0.46
N VAL A 21 -1.10 6.63 -1.70
CA VAL A 21 -0.31 7.20 -2.82
C VAL A 21 -0.69 8.65 -3.13
N LEU A 22 -1.99 9.00 -3.10
CA LEU A 22 -2.43 10.37 -3.35
C LEU A 22 -1.89 11.34 -2.30
N ILE A 23 -1.88 10.93 -1.04
CA ILE A 23 -1.33 11.73 0.07
C ILE A 23 0.19 11.86 -0.08
N ALA A 24 0.90 10.78 -0.46
CA ALA A 24 2.34 10.84 -0.71
C ALA A 24 2.71 11.84 -1.83
N LYS A 25 1.88 11.96 -2.87
CA LYS A 25 2.05 13.00 -3.91
C LYS A 25 1.84 14.41 -3.37
N GLN A 26 0.88 14.60 -2.46
CA GLN A 26 0.69 15.90 -1.80
C GLN A 26 1.88 16.26 -0.91
N LEU A 27 2.42 15.29 -0.17
CA LEU A 27 3.64 15.47 0.63
C LEU A 27 4.84 15.91 -0.23
N GLN A 28 4.95 15.42 -1.46
CA GLN A 28 5.98 15.86 -2.40
C GLN A 28 5.89 17.35 -2.75
N LEU A 29 4.68 17.89 -2.90
CA LEU A 29 4.48 19.32 -3.15
C LEU A 29 4.91 20.16 -1.94
N VAL A 30 4.58 19.68 -0.73
CA VAL A 30 5.00 20.31 0.53
C VAL A 30 6.53 20.33 0.64
N ALA A 31 7.19 19.21 0.34
CA ALA A 31 8.66 19.10 0.35
C ALA A 31 9.32 20.06 -0.64
N SER A 32 8.77 20.14 -1.86
CA SER A 32 9.26 21.06 -2.89
C SER A 32 9.15 22.53 -2.45
N ASN A 33 8.01 22.90 -1.83
CA ASN A 33 7.81 24.23 -1.27
C ASN A 33 8.77 24.52 -0.11
N ALA A 34 9.02 23.53 0.75
CA ALA A 34 9.96 23.65 1.86
C ALA A 34 11.39 23.93 1.38
N ARG A 35 11.85 23.21 0.35
CA ARG A 35 13.15 23.46 -0.27
C ARG A 35 13.23 24.86 -0.89
N ALA A 36 12.19 25.27 -1.63
CA ALA A 36 12.16 26.60 -2.23
C ALA A 36 12.19 27.71 -1.16
N LEU A 37 11.56 27.48 -0.01
CA LEU A 37 11.59 28.40 1.12
C LEU A 37 12.97 28.49 1.77
N ALA A 38 13.61 27.34 2.03
CA ALA A 38 14.96 27.31 2.58
C ALA A 38 15.97 28.05 1.68
N LEU A 39 15.88 27.84 0.37
CA LEU A 39 16.67 28.58 -0.64
C LEU A 39 16.44 30.10 -0.59
N ARG A 40 15.20 30.55 -0.38
CA ARG A 40 14.85 31.97 -0.30
C ARG A 40 15.30 32.62 1.01
N ALA A 41 15.28 31.87 2.10
CA ALA A 41 15.71 32.36 3.41
C ALA A 41 17.25 32.43 3.54
N GLY A 42 17.99 31.77 2.64
CA GLY A 42 19.44 31.94 2.51
C GLY A 42 20.20 31.51 3.77
N GLU A 43 21.21 32.28 4.18
CA GLU A 43 22.02 31.95 5.38
C GLU A 43 21.20 31.92 6.67
N SER A 44 20.13 32.72 6.78
CA SER A 44 19.21 32.68 7.93
C SER A 44 18.53 31.32 8.08
N ALA A 45 18.58 30.47 7.05
CA ALA A 45 18.00 29.14 7.02
C ALA A 45 19.03 28.01 6.78
N ALA A 46 20.32 28.21 7.07
CA ALA A 46 21.34 27.16 6.89
C ALA A 46 21.02 25.85 7.65
N GLY A 47 20.37 25.95 8.83
CA GLY A 47 19.91 24.80 9.61
C GLY A 47 18.74 24.02 8.98
N PHE A 48 18.05 24.58 8.00
CA PHE A 48 16.93 23.90 7.31
C PHE A 48 17.38 23.00 6.19
N HIS A 49 18.57 23.20 5.59
CA HIS A 49 19.02 22.36 4.47
C HIS A 49 19.01 20.86 4.82
N PRO A 50 19.65 20.40 5.92
CA PRO A 50 19.61 18.99 6.31
C PRO A 50 18.19 18.48 6.57
N ILE A 51 17.30 19.34 7.06
CA ILE A 51 15.91 18.97 7.35
C ILE A 51 15.12 18.83 6.05
N THR A 52 15.25 19.77 5.12
CA THR A 52 14.61 19.70 3.80
C THR A 52 15.09 18.50 3.00
N ASP A 53 16.37 18.13 3.10
CA ASP A 53 16.89 16.91 2.47
C ASP A 53 16.32 15.65 3.13
N SER A 54 16.12 15.66 4.45
CA SER A 54 15.46 14.57 5.17
C SER A 54 13.97 14.43 4.79
N ILE A 55 13.27 15.54 4.57
CA ILE A 55 11.89 15.51 4.05
C ILE A 55 11.87 14.90 2.65
N ASP A 56 12.79 15.33 1.78
CA ASP A 56 12.87 14.85 0.40
C ASP A 56 13.17 13.34 0.34
N GLU A 57 14.05 12.86 1.22
CA GLU A 57 14.32 11.44 1.38
C GLU A 57 13.06 10.67 1.81
N LEU A 58 12.37 11.17 2.85
CA LEU A 58 11.13 10.58 3.34
C LEU A 58 10.07 10.51 2.23
N VAL A 59 9.90 11.60 1.46
CA VAL A 59 8.96 11.66 0.33
C VAL A 59 9.33 10.62 -0.71
N ARG A 60 10.61 10.55 -1.10
CA ARG A 60 11.09 9.62 -2.12
C ARG A 60 10.87 8.17 -1.71
N LEU A 61 11.26 7.81 -0.47
CA LEU A 61 11.03 6.49 0.10
C LEU A 61 9.53 6.16 0.12
N THR A 62 8.71 7.09 0.62
CA THR A 62 7.26 6.91 0.72
C THR A 62 6.60 6.73 -0.65
N LEU A 63 6.98 7.51 -1.66
CA LEU A 63 6.44 7.37 -3.02
C LEU A 63 6.84 6.05 -3.67
N ASN A 64 8.13 5.68 -3.56
CA ASN A 64 8.63 4.43 -4.11
C ASN A 64 7.96 3.22 -3.46
N ALA A 65 7.90 3.21 -2.13
CA ALA A 65 7.23 2.16 -1.36
C ALA A 65 5.74 2.10 -1.71
N SER A 66 5.03 3.24 -1.67
CA SER A 66 3.59 3.30 -1.95
C SER A 66 3.26 2.85 -3.38
N SER A 67 4.09 3.22 -4.37
CA SER A 67 3.92 2.78 -5.76
C SER A 67 4.11 1.27 -5.91
N SER A 68 5.19 0.73 -5.33
CA SER A 68 5.48 -0.72 -5.34
C SER A 68 4.38 -1.53 -4.65
N ILE A 69 3.95 -1.07 -3.49
CA ILE A 69 2.86 -1.64 -2.70
C ILE A 69 1.55 -1.62 -3.49
N ASN A 70 1.21 -0.52 -4.16
CA ASN A 70 0.00 -0.42 -4.98
C ASN A 70 0.03 -1.39 -6.18
N LEU A 71 1.16 -1.49 -6.90
CA LEU A 71 1.29 -2.44 -8.01
C LEU A 71 1.14 -3.89 -7.53
N LYS A 72 1.74 -4.25 -6.40
CA LYS A 72 1.59 -5.58 -5.80
C LYS A 72 0.15 -5.84 -5.35
N ALA A 73 -0.51 -4.88 -4.72
CA ALA A 73 -1.91 -4.99 -4.31
C ALA A 73 -2.85 -5.21 -5.50
N GLN A 74 -2.67 -4.43 -6.58
CA GLN A 74 -3.44 -4.61 -7.81
C GLN A 74 -3.23 -5.98 -8.45
N ARG A 75 -1.98 -6.48 -8.48
CA ARG A 75 -1.67 -7.83 -8.95
C ARG A 75 -2.37 -8.89 -8.08
N LEU A 76 -2.29 -8.73 -6.75
CA LEU A 76 -2.90 -9.64 -5.79
C LEU A 76 -4.43 -9.69 -5.95
N SER A 77 -5.08 -8.56 -6.19
CA SER A 77 -6.52 -8.48 -6.47
C SER A 77 -6.91 -9.22 -7.75
N LYS A 78 -6.09 -9.13 -8.82
CA LYS A 78 -6.29 -9.90 -10.06
C LYS A 78 -6.14 -11.40 -9.81
N ILE A 79 -5.11 -11.82 -9.08
CA ILE A 79 -4.88 -13.24 -8.73
C ILE A 79 -6.05 -13.78 -7.90
N ALA A 80 -6.49 -13.04 -6.89
CA ALA A 80 -7.63 -13.43 -6.06
C ALA A 80 -8.92 -13.60 -6.86
N THR A 81 -9.15 -12.71 -7.84
CA THR A 81 -10.31 -12.81 -8.74
C THR A 81 -10.22 -14.05 -9.64
N ALA A 82 -9.03 -14.33 -10.18
CA ALA A 82 -8.79 -15.52 -10.99
C ALA A 82 -8.96 -16.81 -10.18
N GLU A 83 -8.41 -16.87 -8.96
CA GLU A 83 -8.55 -18.01 -8.04
C GLU A 83 -10.03 -18.28 -7.74
N ALA A 84 -10.79 -17.25 -7.37
CA ALA A 84 -12.21 -17.38 -7.06
C ALA A 84 -13.02 -17.89 -8.26
N ARG A 85 -12.69 -17.43 -9.47
CA ARG A 85 -13.30 -17.91 -10.72
C ARG A 85 -12.97 -19.38 -10.97
N SER A 86 -11.70 -19.77 -10.87
CA SER A 86 -11.26 -21.16 -11.06
C SER A 86 -11.90 -22.10 -10.03
N ARG A 87 -12.02 -21.67 -8.77
CA ARG A 87 -12.72 -22.41 -7.71
C ARG A 87 -14.21 -22.61 -8.04
N THR A 88 -14.86 -21.57 -8.58
CA THR A 88 -16.26 -21.65 -9.00
C THR A 88 -16.44 -22.66 -10.13
N VAL A 89 -15.55 -22.66 -11.12
CA VAL A 89 -15.54 -23.64 -12.21
C VAL A 89 -15.35 -25.07 -11.68
N LEU A 90 -14.43 -25.28 -10.73
CA LEU A 90 -14.23 -26.58 -10.09
C LEU A 90 -15.50 -27.06 -9.36
N ASN A 91 -16.19 -26.18 -8.63
CA ASN A 91 -17.47 -26.52 -7.99
C ASN A 91 -18.54 -26.92 -9.00
N HIS A 92 -18.56 -26.29 -10.18
CA HIS A 92 -19.45 -26.69 -11.28
C HIS A 92 -19.08 -28.06 -11.83
N PHE A 93 -17.78 -28.37 -12.01
CA PHE A 93 -17.35 -29.72 -12.36
C PHE A 93 -17.85 -30.73 -11.32
N GLU A 94 -17.61 -30.54 -10.02
CA GLU A 94 -18.11 -31.47 -8.99
C GLU A 94 -19.63 -31.68 -9.08
N THR A 95 -20.39 -30.63 -9.37
CA THR A 95 -21.85 -30.73 -9.55
C THR A 95 -22.21 -31.58 -10.78
N VAL A 96 -21.48 -31.46 -11.89
CA VAL A 96 -21.70 -32.26 -13.09
C VAL A 96 -21.36 -33.74 -12.84
N TYR A 97 -20.22 -34.02 -12.20
CA TYR A 97 -19.78 -35.39 -11.89
C TYR A 97 -20.73 -36.09 -10.91
N THR A 98 -21.25 -35.37 -9.93
CA THR A 98 -22.22 -35.93 -8.97
C THR A 98 -23.58 -36.20 -9.61
N ARG A 99 -24.06 -35.32 -10.51
CA ARG A 99 -25.38 -35.47 -11.15
C ARG A 99 -25.42 -36.39 -12.36
N SER A 100 -24.27 -36.62 -13.00
CA SER A 100 -24.18 -37.34 -14.27
C SER A 100 -23.47 -38.68 -14.14
N GLN A 101 -23.54 -39.30 -12.96
CA GLN A 101 -22.95 -40.61 -12.70
C GLN A 101 -23.47 -41.64 -13.71
N GLY A 102 -22.57 -42.23 -14.49
CA GLY A 102 -22.91 -43.20 -15.54
C GLY A 102 -23.11 -42.60 -16.94
N ALA A 103 -22.95 -41.28 -17.13
CA ALA A 103 -22.99 -40.69 -18.47
C ALA A 103 -21.81 -41.15 -19.32
N VAL A 104 -22.10 -41.60 -20.56
CA VAL A 104 -21.15 -42.22 -21.51
C VAL A 104 -19.90 -41.37 -21.76
N TYR A 105 -20.05 -40.04 -21.75
CA TYR A 105 -18.97 -39.11 -22.07
C TYR A 105 -18.48 -38.29 -20.87
N LEU A 106 -18.79 -38.67 -19.64
CA LEU A 106 -18.35 -37.91 -18.45
C LEU A 106 -16.83 -37.73 -18.40
N HIS A 107 -16.10 -38.78 -18.78
CA HIS A 107 -14.63 -38.80 -18.81
C HIS A 107 -14.00 -37.82 -19.81
N SER A 108 -14.75 -37.32 -20.81
CA SER A 108 -14.21 -36.31 -21.74
C SER A 108 -13.89 -34.98 -21.05
N LEU A 109 -14.43 -34.77 -19.84
CA LEU A 109 -14.19 -33.57 -19.04
C LEU A 109 -12.96 -33.69 -18.13
N ASP A 110 -12.43 -34.90 -17.89
CA ASP A 110 -11.35 -35.18 -16.93
C ASP A 110 -10.12 -34.29 -17.19
N ALA A 111 -9.67 -34.22 -18.45
CA ALA A 111 -8.51 -33.42 -18.83
C ALA A 111 -8.70 -31.91 -18.60
N THR A 112 -9.92 -31.39 -18.71
CA THR A 112 -10.19 -29.98 -18.46
C THR A 112 -10.34 -29.69 -16.97
N ARG A 113 -10.99 -30.61 -16.22
CA ARG A 113 -11.07 -30.53 -14.76
C ARG A 113 -9.68 -30.53 -14.11
N SER A 114 -8.80 -31.44 -14.52
CA SER A 114 -7.42 -31.51 -13.99
C SER A 114 -6.64 -30.22 -14.25
N ARG A 115 -6.73 -29.65 -15.47
CA ARG A 115 -6.09 -28.36 -15.78
C ARG A 115 -6.62 -27.22 -14.92
N CYS A 116 -7.94 -27.12 -14.74
CA CYS A 116 -8.52 -26.10 -13.86
C CYS A 116 -8.11 -26.30 -12.40
N PHE A 117 -7.90 -27.54 -11.95
CA PHE A 117 -7.43 -27.84 -10.60
C PHE A 117 -5.99 -27.36 -10.40
N GLU A 118 -5.09 -27.71 -11.33
CA GLU A 118 -3.70 -27.26 -11.31
C GLU A 118 -3.60 -25.73 -11.35
N GLU A 119 -4.39 -25.06 -12.20
CA GLU A 119 -4.43 -23.60 -12.28
C GLU A 119 -4.90 -22.97 -10.97
N ALA A 120 -5.96 -23.50 -10.35
CA ALA A 120 -6.47 -23.00 -9.07
C ALA A 120 -5.44 -23.15 -7.94
N GLU A 121 -4.70 -24.26 -7.91
CA GLU A 121 -3.63 -24.49 -6.93
C GLU A 121 -2.48 -23.49 -7.12
N GLN A 122 -2.01 -23.32 -8.36
CA GLN A 122 -0.95 -22.35 -8.69
C GLN A 122 -1.33 -20.92 -8.30
N LEU A 123 -2.58 -20.51 -8.60
CA LEU A 123 -3.10 -19.19 -8.22
C LEU A 123 -3.15 -19.02 -6.70
N SER A 124 -3.58 -20.06 -5.97
CA SER A 124 -3.61 -20.08 -4.50
C SER A 124 -2.22 -19.93 -3.89
N GLN A 125 -1.24 -20.72 -4.35
CA GLN A 125 0.15 -20.64 -3.88
C GLN A 125 0.75 -19.25 -4.15
N THR A 126 0.56 -18.73 -5.37
CA THR A 126 1.05 -17.40 -5.74
C THR A 126 0.40 -16.31 -4.89
N PHE A 127 -0.90 -16.41 -4.63
CA PHE A 127 -1.62 -15.48 -3.78
C PHE A 127 -1.03 -15.43 -2.37
N VAL A 128 -0.77 -16.58 -1.75
CA VAL A 128 -0.19 -16.66 -0.39
C VAL A 128 1.20 -16.04 -0.36
N GLN A 129 2.04 -16.31 -1.36
CA GLN A 129 3.38 -15.75 -1.43
C GLN A 129 3.36 -14.23 -1.63
N ASP A 130 2.62 -13.73 -2.62
CA ASP A 130 2.50 -12.30 -2.92
C ASP A 130 1.88 -11.53 -1.73
N SER A 131 0.96 -12.17 -0.99
CA SER A 131 0.37 -11.63 0.24
C SER A 131 1.41 -11.38 1.34
N LYS A 132 2.31 -12.34 1.59
CA LYS A 132 3.38 -12.20 2.59
C LYS A 132 4.36 -11.09 2.23
N GLU A 133 4.70 -10.99 0.95
CA GLU A 133 5.57 -9.92 0.46
C GLU A 133 4.92 -8.54 0.63
N LEU A 134 3.64 -8.42 0.29
CA LEU A 134 2.90 -7.18 0.45
C LEU A 134 2.81 -6.78 1.94
N SER A 135 2.52 -7.72 2.83
CA SER A 135 2.52 -7.49 4.28
C SER A 135 3.88 -6.99 4.79
N THR A 136 4.98 -7.60 4.32
CA THR A 136 6.35 -7.15 4.67
C THR A 136 6.58 -5.71 4.24
N LEU A 137 6.22 -5.36 2.99
CA LEU A 137 6.39 -3.99 2.48
C LEU A 137 5.55 -2.97 3.25
N LEU A 138 4.32 -3.32 3.62
CA LEU A 138 3.46 -2.48 4.45
C LEU A 138 4.06 -2.23 5.83
N ASN A 139 4.61 -3.25 6.46
CA ASN A 139 5.28 -3.12 7.76
C ASN A 139 6.52 -2.22 7.68
N THR A 140 7.33 -2.38 6.63
CA THR A 140 8.50 -1.52 6.38
C THR A 140 8.08 -0.07 6.23
N LEU A 141 7.11 0.22 5.35
CA LEU A 141 6.61 1.59 5.14
C LEU A 141 6.03 2.19 6.43
N HIS A 142 5.27 1.41 7.19
CA HIS A 142 4.73 1.85 8.48
C HIS A 142 5.83 2.24 9.47
N SER A 143 6.95 1.52 9.48
CA SER A 143 8.11 1.82 10.32
C SER A 143 8.84 3.09 9.85
N GLU A 144 9.09 3.22 8.54
CA GLU A 144 9.79 4.37 7.95
C GLU A 144 9.03 5.68 8.21
N LEU A 145 7.69 5.66 8.14
CA LEU A 145 6.87 6.85 8.41
C LEU A 145 6.99 7.38 9.85
N ARG A 146 7.56 6.63 10.81
CA ARG A 146 7.85 7.16 12.15
C ARG A 146 8.92 8.25 12.14
N VAL A 147 9.83 8.22 11.16
CA VAL A 147 10.88 9.24 10.99
C VAL A 147 10.27 10.63 10.74
N ALA A 148 9.06 10.69 10.16
CA ALA A 148 8.35 11.95 9.91
C ALA A 148 8.08 12.75 11.20
N LEU A 149 7.82 12.08 12.34
CA LEU A 149 7.60 12.75 13.62
C LEU A 149 8.87 13.45 14.11
N ILE A 150 10.02 12.80 13.93
CA ILE A 150 11.33 13.35 14.28
C ILE A 150 11.61 14.58 13.39
N ILE A 151 11.37 14.46 12.08
CA ILE A 151 11.53 15.55 11.12
C ILE A 151 10.64 16.75 11.47
N SER A 152 9.36 16.54 11.77
CA SER A 152 8.43 17.61 12.19
C SER A 152 8.90 18.33 13.46
N THR A 153 9.38 17.57 14.44
CA THR A 153 9.90 18.12 15.70
C THR A 153 11.15 18.97 15.45
N LEU A 154 12.09 18.48 14.63
CA LEU A 154 13.30 19.22 14.25
C LEU A 154 12.96 20.51 13.49
N LEU A 155 12.01 20.45 12.56
CA LEU A 155 11.51 21.62 11.85
C LEU A 155 10.92 22.66 12.81
N SER A 156 10.13 22.23 13.79
CA SER A 156 9.50 23.12 14.76
C SER A 156 10.54 23.81 15.65
N VAL A 157 11.59 23.07 16.06
CA VAL A 157 12.72 23.63 16.82
C VAL A 157 13.48 24.64 15.98
N GLU A 158 13.82 24.30 14.74
CA GLU A 158 14.58 25.19 13.86
C GLU A 158 13.76 26.43 13.47
N ALA A 159 12.46 26.25 13.19
CA ALA A 159 11.51 27.34 12.97
C ALA A 159 11.48 28.32 14.14
N SER A 160 11.69 27.87 15.38
CA SER A 160 11.72 28.78 16.54
C SER A 160 12.90 29.77 16.51
N GLN A 161 13.99 29.44 15.80
CA GLN A 161 15.26 30.17 15.78
C GLN A 161 15.43 31.10 14.57
N VAL A 162 14.54 31.01 13.58
CA VAL A 162 14.56 31.89 12.39
C VAL A 162 13.86 33.22 12.61
N GLU A 163 14.18 34.13 11.70
CA GLU A 163 13.48 35.38 11.53
C GLU A 163 11.96 35.19 11.40
N GLU A 164 11.22 36.09 12.03
CA GLU A 164 9.76 36.00 12.19
C GLU A 164 9.00 35.86 10.86
N ARG A 165 9.54 36.42 9.76
CA ARG A 165 8.94 36.34 8.42
C ARG A 165 8.85 34.92 7.85
N PHE A 166 9.70 33.99 8.28
CA PHE A 166 9.73 32.61 7.76
C PHE A 166 9.14 31.59 8.75
N LYS A 167 9.04 31.96 10.03
CA LYS A 167 8.51 31.12 11.12
C LYS A 167 7.18 30.45 10.80
N GLY A 168 6.19 31.23 10.40
CA GLY A 168 4.84 30.73 10.14
C GLY A 168 4.78 29.74 8.98
N GLN A 169 5.56 29.98 7.92
CA GLN A 169 5.61 29.09 6.76
C GLN A 169 6.30 27.77 7.09
N LEU A 170 7.37 27.80 7.90
CA LEU A 170 8.09 26.60 8.31
C LEU A 170 7.29 25.73 9.29
N ASN A 171 6.59 26.34 10.25
CA ASN A 171 5.67 25.61 11.12
C ASN A 171 4.54 24.95 10.30
N SER A 172 3.96 25.68 9.34
CA SER A 172 2.94 25.10 8.44
C SER A 172 3.46 23.92 7.62
N ILE A 173 4.72 23.95 7.18
CA ILE A 173 5.37 22.82 6.51
C ILE A 173 5.52 21.64 7.47
N ALA A 174 5.99 21.89 8.70
CA ALA A 174 6.15 20.84 9.72
C ALA A 174 4.83 20.12 10.00
N ASP A 175 3.77 20.89 10.23
CA ASP A 175 2.42 20.39 10.45
C ASP A 175 1.94 19.55 9.25
N SER A 176 2.15 20.05 8.03
CA SER A 176 1.74 19.36 6.79
C SER A 176 2.49 18.04 6.57
N VAL A 177 3.79 17.99 6.90
CA VAL A 177 4.60 16.76 6.82
C VAL A 177 4.09 15.72 7.82
N GLN A 178 3.82 16.15 9.05
CA GLN A 178 3.31 15.28 10.10
C GLN A 178 1.91 14.75 9.75
N GLU A 179 0.99 15.62 9.37
CA GLU A 179 -0.38 15.24 9.00
C GLU A 179 -0.39 14.24 7.84
N SER A 180 0.39 14.50 6.79
CA SER A 180 0.50 13.62 5.63
C SER A 180 1.08 12.25 6.02
N ALA A 181 2.16 12.23 6.81
CA ALA A 181 2.79 10.98 7.23
C ALA A 181 1.85 10.15 8.12
N GLU A 182 1.12 10.79 9.03
CA GLU A 182 0.14 10.14 9.90
C GLU A 182 -1.04 9.58 9.11
N ALA A 183 -1.54 10.31 8.12
CA ALA A 183 -2.62 9.86 7.25
C ALA A 183 -2.19 8.64 6.41
N ILE A 184 -0.99 8.67 5.82
CA ILE A 184 -0.44 7.51 5.09
C ILE A 184 -0.30 6.32 6.04
N ARG A 185 0.24 6.55 7.26
CA ARG A 185 0.40 5.51 8.29
C ARG A 185 -0.94 4.87 8.65
N SER A 186 -2.00 5.66 8.75
CA SER A 186 -3.36 5.19 9.02
C SER A 186 -3.88 4.26 7.91
N HIS A 187 -3.72 4.64 6.63
CA HIS A 187 -4.10 3.79 5.50
C HIS A 187 -3.29 2.49 5.44
N VAL A 188 -1.99 2.54 5.75
CA VAL A 188 -1.13 1.36 5.83
C VAL A 188 -1.58 0.43 6.97
N LEU A 189 -1.89 0.98 8.16
CA LEU A 189 -2.42 0.20 9.29
C LEU A 189 -3.76 -0.44 8.97
N GLN A 190 -4.66 0.29 8.28
CA GLN A 190 -5.93 -0.27 7.86
C GLN A 190 -5.73 -1.42 6.87
N SER A 191 -4.78 -1.28 5.94
CA SER A 191 -4.41 -2.34 5.00
C SER A 191 -3.84 -3.57 5.72
N LEU A 192 -2.98 -3.37 6.72
CA LEU A 192 -2.45 -4.44 7.57
C LEU A 192 -3.56 -5.16 8.38
N LYS A 193 -4.53 -4.42 8.91
CA LYS A 193 -5.69 -5.02 9.59
C LYS A 193 -6.53 -5.87 8.65
N LEU A 194 -6.79 -5.38 7.43
CA LEU A 194 -7.46 -6.16 6.40
C LEU A 194 -6.65 -7.42 6.04
N PHE A 195 -5.32 -7.32 6.06
CA PHE A 195 -4.42 -8.46 5.89
C PHE A 195 -4.53 -9.51 7.00
N SER A 196 -4.64 -9.10 8.26
CA SER A 196 -4.75 -10.03 9.40
C SER A 196 -6.06 -10.84 9.38
N LEU A 197 -7.05 -10.44 8.58
CA LEU A 197 -8.27 -11.23 8.37
C LEU A 197 -8.06 -12.43 7.43
N PHE A 198 -6.86 -12.57 6.84
CA PHE A 198 -6.48 -13.72 6.01
C PHE A 198 -5.87 -14.89 6.80
N GLU A 199 -5.27 -14.64 7.97
CA GLU A 199 -4.72 -15.66 8.88
C GLU A 199 -5.84 -16.33 9.70
#